data_AF-A0A7V8JFQ4-F1
#
_entry.id   AF-A0A7V8JFQ4-F1
#
_cell.length_a   1.000
_cell.length_b   1.000
_cell.length_c   1.000
_cell.angle_alpha   90.00
_cell.angle_beta   90.00
_cell.angle_gamma   90.00
#
_symmetry.space_group_name_H-M   'P 1'
#
loop_
_entity.id
_entity.type
_entity.pdbx_description
1 polymer ?
#
loop_
_entity_poly.entity_id
_entity_poly.type
_entity_poly.pdbx_seq_one_letter_code
_entity_poly.pdbx_strand_id
1 'polypeptide(L)'
;MTKQESELTGALRALTEDATARSDTARLRDVMDEVEAALKAGVRREAVLAKLHENGFTMTLASFKSALQRIRKERREHEQA
;
A
#
# COMPACT_ATOMS: atom_id res chain seq x y z
N MET A 1 -32.46 -2.98 -8.54
CA MET A 1 -31.60 -2.21 -7.63
C MET A 1 -32.47 -1.50 -6.62
N THR A 2 -32.45 -1.95 -5.36
CA THR A 2 -33.14 -1.26 -4.27
C THR A 2 -32.32 -0.06 -3.82
N LYS A 3 -32.96 0.97 -3.25
CA LYS A 3 -32.29 2.20 -2.80
C LYS A 3 -31.13 1.92 -1.82
N GLN A 4 -31.31 0.95 -0.92
CA GLN A 4 -30.27 0.52 0.04
C GLN A 4 -29.03 -0.10 -0.63
N GLU A 5 -29.20 -0.84 -1.71
CA GLU A 5 -28.09 -1.47 -2.45
C GLU A 5 -27.20 -0.40 -3.12
N SER A 6 -27.82 0.66 -3.65
CA SER A 6 -27.12 1.80 -4.23
C SER A 6 -26.35 2.62 -3.19
N GLU A 7 -26.95 2.86 -2.02
CA GLU A 7 -26.32 3.59 -0.92
C GLU A 7 -25.11 2.84 -0.33
N LEU A 8 -25.25 1.52 -0.13
CA LEU A 8 -24.14 0.67 0.35
C LEU A 8 -22.98 0.64 -0.64
N THR A 9 -23.27 0.49 -1.94
CA THR A 9 -22.24 0.47 -2.99
C THR A 9 -21.48 1.80 -3.05
N GLY A 10 -22.19 2.92 -2.91
CA GLY A 10 -21.57 4.26 -2.83
C GLY A 10 -20.67 4.41 -1.61
N ALA A 11 -21.13 3.97 -0.44
CA ALA A 11 -20.33 4.03 0.80
C ALA A 11 -19.07 3.16 0.71
N LEU A 12 -19.17 1.94 0.18
CA LEU A 12 -18.01 1.06 -0.03
C LEU A 12 -17.01 1.64 -1.04
N ARG A 13 -17.49 2.30 -2.11
CA ARG A 13 -16.62 3.00 -3.05
C ARG A 13 -15.88 4.16 -2.39
N ALA A 14 -16.54 4.95 -1.55
CA ALA A 14 -15.90 6.04 -0.82
C ALA A 14 -14.75 5.55 0.08
N LEU A 15 -14.86 4.37 0.69
CA LEU A 15 -13.76 3.76 1.47
C LEU A 15 -12.53 3.42 0.62
N THR A 16 -12.70 3.18 -0.69
CA THR A 16 -11.56 2.93 -1.58
C THR A 16 -10.83 4.21 -1.98
N GLU A 17 -11.54 5.35 -1.96
CA GLU A 17 -11.00 6.67 -2.30
C GLU A 17 -10.35 7.34 -1.08
N ASP A 18 -10.81 7.03 0.13
CA ASP A 18 -10.27 7.56 1.37
C ASP A 18 -8.95 6.85 1.76
N ALA A 19 -7.83 7.54 1.60
CA ALA A 19 -6.51 7.05 1.98
C ALA A 19 -6.39 6.72 3.48
N THR A 20 -7.20 7.32 4.35
CA THR A 20 -7.20 7.02 5.80
C THR A 20 -7.95 5.73 6.13
N ALA A 21 -8.91 5.33 5.28
CA ALA A 21 -9.60 4.05 5.38
C ALA A 21 -8.73 2.89 4.84
N ARG A 22 -7.73 3.18 4.00
CA ARG A 22 -6.83 2.18 3.44
C ARG A 22 -5.64 1.91 4.34
N SER A 23 -5.37 0.63 4.62
CA SER A 23 -4.19 0.24 5.38
C SER A 23 -2.89 0.69 4.71
N ASP A 24 -1.90 0.99 5.54
CA ASP A 24 -0.54 1.33 5.13
C ASP A 24 0.08 0.33 4.15
N THR A 25 -0.20 -0.97 4.28
CA THR A 25 0.27 -1.98 3.30
C THR A 25 -0.48 -1.86 1.97
N ALA A 26 -1.79 -1.61 2.00
CA ALA A 26 -2.57 -1.44 0.77
C ALA A 26 -2.07 -0.22 -0.02
N ARG A 27 -1.84 0.90 0.67
CA ARG A 27 -1.24 2.10 0.09
C ARG A 27 0.18 1.86 -0.42
N LEU A 28 0.99 1.08 0.31
CA LEU A 28 2.34 0.72 -0.12
C LEU A 28 2.34 -0.11 -1.41
N ARG A 29 1.32 -0.95 -1.62
CA ARG A 29 1.19 -1.78 -2.83
C ARG A 29 1.06 -0.92 -4.09
N ASP A 30 0.41 0.23 -3.99
CA ASP A 30 0.21 1.14 -5.13
C ASP A 30 1.51 1.82 -5.60
N VAL A 31 2.47 2.02 -4.69
CA VAL A 31 3.75 2.71 -4.95
C VAL A 31 4.95 1.77 -4.87
N MET A 32 4.69 0.46 -4.94
CA MET A 32 5.70 -0.56 -4.69
C MET A 32 6.82 -0.51 -5.74
N ASP A 33 6.50 -0.20 -6.99
CA ASP A 33 7.46 -0.16 -8.08
C ASP A 33 8.47 0.99 -7.91
N GLU A 34 8.00 2.16 -7.50
CA GLU A 34 8.84 3.32 -7.17
C GLU A 34 9.72 3.05 -5.95
N VAL A 35 9.16 2.39 -4.93
CA VAL A 35 9.91 1.97 -3.74
C VAL A 35 11.03 1.01 -4.11
N GLU A 36 10.76 -0.01 -4.92
CA GLU A 36 11.79 -0.96 -5.38
C GLU A 36 12.84 -0.29 -6.26
N ALA A 37 12.44 0.63 -7.13
CA ALA A 37 13.36 1.40 -7.96
C ALA A 37 14.33 2.23 -7.10
N ALA A 38 13.82 2.92 -6.07
CA ALA A 38 14.65 3.67 -5.13
C ALA A 38 15.63 2.76 -4.36
N LEU A 39 15.15 1.62 -3.87
CA LEU A 39 16.00 0.64 -3.17
C LEU A 39 17.08 0.07 -4.10
N LYS A 40 16.74 -0.22 -5.37
CA LYS A 40 17.68 -0.71 -6.38
C LYS A 40 18.74 0.34 -6.75
N ALA A 41 18.40 1.62 -6.69
CA ALA A 41 19.33 2.73 -6.85
C ALA A 41 20.26 2.93 -5.63
N GLY A 42 20.11 2.12 -4.57
CA GLY A 42 20.97 2.16 -3.38
C GLY A 42 20.43 3.06 -2.26
N VAL A 43 19.21 3.59 -2.38
CA VAL A 43 18.59 4.38 -1.30
C VAL A 43 18.34 3.49 -0.08
N ARG A 44 18.70 3.97 1.10
CA ARG A 44 18.48 3.24 2.36
C ARG A 44 17.00 3.13 2.68
N ARG A 45 16.59 2.00 3.29
CA ARG A 45 15.18 1.74 3.65
C ARG A 45 14.63 2.78 4.62
N GLU A 46 15.48 3.28 5.51
CA GLU A 46 15.16 4.33 6.47
C GLU A 46 14.82 5.65 5.77
N ALA A 47 15.54 5.99 4.69
CA ALA A 47 15.27 7.20 3.92
C ALA A 47 13.97 7.07 3.10
N VAL A 48 13.73 5.90 2.51
CA VAL A 48 12.43 5.62 1.86
C VAL A 48 11.29 5.72 2.87
N LEU A 49 11.45 5.12 4.05
CA LEU A 49 10.43 5.15 5.09
C LEU A 49 10.16 6.57 5.61
N ALA A 50 11.21 7.38 5.81
CA ALA A 50 11.04 8.78 6.18
C ALA A 50 10.19 9.52 5.14
N LYS A 51 10.43 9.29 3.85
CA LYS A 51 9.62 9.89 2.78
C LYS A 51 8.19 9.38 2.77
N LEU A 52 7.96 8.11 3.09
CA LEU A 52 6.61 7.57 3.28
C LEU A 52 5.92 8.23 4.48
N HIS A 53 6.61 8.45 5.60
CA HIS A 53 6.05 9.16 6.76
C HIS A 53 5.62 10.59 6.43
N GLU A 54 6.40 11.32 5.62
CA GLU A 54 6.00 12.64 5.09
C GLU A 54 4.68 12.61 4.30
N ASN A 55 4.32 11.44 3.76
CA ASN A 55 3.09 11.20 3.02
C ASN A 55 2.02 10.47 3.87
N GLY A 56 2.13 10.54 5.19
CA GLY A 56 1.12 10.03 6.12
C GLY A 56 1.11 8.51 6.25
N PHE A 57 2.20 7.82 5.94
CA PHE A 57 2.38 6.45 6.42
C PHE A 57 2.78 6.47 7.90
N THR A 58 2.35 5.47 8.66
CA THR A 58 2.57 5.40 10.12
C THR A 58 3.31 4.12 10.55
N MET A 59 3.56 3.22 9.61
CA MET A 59 4.25 1.96 9.85
C MET A 59 5.68 2.14 10.38
N THR A 60 6.14 1.21 11.21
CA THR A 60 7.53 1.15 11.69
C THR A 60 8.45 0.58 10.61
N LEU A 61 9.77 0.71 10.80
CA LEU A 61 10.74 0.08 9.90
C LEU A 61 10.61 -1.44 9.85
N ALA A 62 10.25 -2.07 10.97
CA ALA A 62 10.03 -3.52 11.02
C ALA A 62 8.79 -3.90 10.19
N SER A 63 7.67 -3.20 10.37
CA SER A 63 6.46 -3.50 9.59
C SER A 63 6.61 -3.10 8.12
N PHE A 64 7.40 -2.08 7.79
CA PHE A 64 7.78 -1.77 6.40
C PHE A 64 8.54 -2.92 5.74
N LYS A 65 9.58 -3.46 6.39
CA LYS A 65 10.33 -4.62 5.88
C LYS A 65 9.40 -5.83 5.67
N SER A 66 8.53 -6.12 6.63
CA SER A 66 7.56 -7.22 6.53
C SER A 66 6.54 -6.99 5.40
N ALA A 67 6.05 -5.76 5.24
CA ALA A 67 5.13 -5.41 4.17
C ALA A 67 5.78 -5.58 2.78
N LEU A 68 7.03 -5.15 2.59
CA LEU A 68 7.77 -5.38 1.35
C LEU A 68 7.89 -6.88 1.03
N GLN A 69 8.24 -7.70 2.03
CA GLN A 69 8.35 -9.15 1.84
C GLN A 69 7.01 -9.77 1.43
N ARG A 70 5.92 -9.37 2.08
CA ARG A 70 4.58 -9.84 1.75
C ARG A 70 4.17 -9.45 0.33
N ILE A 71 4.32 -8.18 -0.05
CA ILE A 71 3.94 -7.70 -1.39
C ILE A 71 4.77 -8.39 -2.48
N ARG A 72 6.08 -8.57 -2.27
CA ARG A 72 6.95 -9.33 -3.20
C ARG A 72 6.50 -10.77 -3.38
N LYS A 73 6.07 -11.42 -2.29
CA LYS A 73 5.58 -12.80 -2.34
C LYS A 73 4.29 -12.88 -3.13
N GLU A 74 3.32 -12.02 -2.82
CA GLU A 74 2.03 -11.92 -3.54
C GLU A 74 2.24 -11.71 -5.05
N ARG A 75 3.16 -10.82 -5.45
CA ARG A 75 3.49 -10.58 -6.87
C ARG A 75 4.05 -11.82 -7.56
N ARG A 76 4.99 -12.54 -6.92
CA ARG A 76 5.54 -13.78 -7.47
C ARG A 76 4.50 -14.88 -7.61
N GLU A 77 3.56 -14.97 -6.67
CA GLU A 77 2.47 -15.94 -6.72
C GLU A 77 1.47 -15.59 -7.83
N HIS A 78 1.16 -14.31 -8.03
CA HIS A 78 0.27 -13.83 -9.09
C HIS A 78 0.90 -13.95 -10.50
N GLU A 79 2.23 -13.85 -10.64
CA GLU A 79 2.92 -14.07 -11.93
C GLU A 79 2.99 -15.55 -12.34
N GLN A 80 2.75 -16.48 -11.42
CA GLN A 80 2.79 -17.93 -11.66
C GLN A 80 1.40 -18.55 -11.88
N ALA A 81 0.34 -17.75 -11.81
CA ALA A 81 -1.06 -18.16 -11.99
C ALA A 81 -1.59 -17.71 -13.36
#